data_AF-A0A972LNU6-F1
#
_entry.id   AF-A0A972LNU6-F1
#
_cell.length_a   1.000
_cell.length_b   1.000
_cell.length_c   1.000
_cell.angle_alpha   90.00
_cell.angle_beta   90.00
_cell.angle_gamma   90.00
#
_symmetry.space_group_name_H-M   'P 1'
#
loop_
_entity.id
_entity.type
_entity.pdbx_description
1 polymer ?
#
loop_
_entity_poly.entity_id
_entity_poly.type
_entity_poly.pdbx_seq_one_letter_code
_entity_poly.pdbx_strand_id
1 'polypeptide(L)'
;MYKLGPTYPFLLVVFLTACSSDNGSTSSGGGTAPPTSSAPPVPEGGTPDNNTPSTNQFAGTYSGTVKYTVSGLGISTSDTDSFTVTIDENGKVSVNGTYAGKLSSNSFSISETGTETVSGVTCSGTISVNGSISGSTISGAFPPTTLDCGGLPLEFSGSFSATKN
;
A
#
# COMPACT_ATOMS: atom_id res chain seq x y z
N MET A 1 22.52 16.54 -32.89
CA MET A 1 21.34 15.65 -32.93
C MET A 1 21.70 14.37 -32.20
N TYR A 2 21.44 14.30 -30.88
CA TYR A 2 21.73 13.11 -30.09
C TYR A 2 20.59 12.12 -30.25
N LYS A 3 20.89 11.00 -30.92
CA LYS A 3 19.96 9.91 -31.17
C LYS A 3 19.94 9.04 -29.90
N LEU A 4 19.01 9.33 -29.00
CA LEU A 4 18.73 8.45 -27.86
C LEU A 4 18.12 7.16 -28.43
N GLY A 5 18.92 6.09 -28.42
CA GLY A 5 18.48 4.73 -28.74
C GLY A 5 17.36 4.27 -27.82
N PRO A 6 16.70 3.15 -28.14
CA PRO A 6 15.40 2.77 -27.57
C PRO A 6 15.47 2.81 -26.06
N THR A 7 14.73 3.75 -25.48
CA THR A 7 14.49 3.91 -24.05
C THR A 7 14.01 2.57 -23.51
N TYR A 8 14.91 1.86 -22.84
CA TYR A 8 14.58 0.77 -21.95
C TYR A 8 13.49 1.28 -21.01
N PRO A 9 12.38 0.54 -20.82
CA PRO A 9 11.29 0.98 -19.98
C PRO A 9 11.88 1.31 -18.62
N PHE A 10 11.53 2.50 -18.12
CA PHE A 10 11.88 2.92 -16.78
C PHE A 10 11.14 1.94 -15.85
N LEU A 11 11.77 0.82 -15.53
CA LEU A 11 11.21 -0.16 -14.61
C LEU A 11 11.39 0.43 -13.22
N LEU A 12 10.56 1.41 -12.87
CA LEU A 12 10.48 2.04 -11.56
C LEU A 12 9.83 1.02 -10.61
N VAL A 13 10.57 -0.06 -10.32
CA VAL A 13 10.20 -0.98 -9.25
C VAL A 13 10.56 -0.29 -7.95
N VAL A 14 9.58 0.40 -7.39
CA VAL A 14 9.63 0.97 -6.05
C VAL A 14 9.81 -0.19 -5.05
N PHE A 15 11.06 -0.59 -4.81
CA PHE A 15 11.41 -1.51 -3.73
C PHE A 15 11.49 -0.71 -2.44
N LEU A 16 10.35 -0.53 -1.78
CA LEU A 16 10.28 -0.02 -0.41
C LEU A 16 10.76 -1.12 0.54
N THR A 17 12.06 -1.13 0.84
CA THR A 17 12.60 -1.93 1.94
C THR A 17 12.27 -1.28 3.28
N ALA A 18 11.02 -1.43 3.72
CA ALA A 18 10.67 -1.26 5.12
C ALA A 18 11.29 -2.43 5.90
N CYS A 19 12.52 -2.25 6.38
CA CYS A 19 13.17 -3.14 7.33
C CYS A 19 12.38 -3.11 8.66
N SER A 20 11.38 -3.99 8.79
CA SER A 20 10.76 -4.26 10.08
C SER A 20 11.76 -5.07 10.90
N SER A 21 12.38 -4.41 11.88
CA SER A 21 13.17 -5.09 12.91
C SER A 21 12.21 -5.90 13.79
N ASP A 22 12.17 -7.21 13.60
CA ASP A 22 11.53 -8.17 14.50
C ASP A 22 12.25 -8.16 15.85
N ASN A 23 11.72 -7.41 16.81
CA ASN A 23 12.06 -7.59 18.22
C ASN A 23 11.29 -8.80 18.73
N GLY A 24 12.01 -9.91 18.92
CA GLY A 24 11.48 -11.14 19.49
C GLY A 24 10.91 -10.96 20.90
N SER A 25 9.96 -11.82 21.23
CA SER A 25 9.75 -12.31 22.60
C SER A 25 9.10 -13.68 22.53
N THR A 26 9.92 -14.70 22.76
CA THR A 26 9.48 -16.02 23.22
C THR A 26 9.10 -15.92 24.69
N SER A 27 8.04 -16.60 25.13
CA SER A 27 8.08 -17.48 26.32
C SER A 27 6.70 -18.11 26.57
N SER A 28 6.75 -19.39 26.89
CA SER A 28 5.66 -20.33 27.13
C SER A 28 5.70 -20.84 28.58
N GLY A 29 4.54 -21.28 29.08
CA GLY A 29 4.35 -22.01 30.36
C GLY A 29 3.61 -21.17 31.41
N GLY A 30 2.65 -21.67 32.19
CA GLY A 30 2.12 -23.01 32.44
C GLY A 30 1.62 -23.09 33.89
N GLY A 31 0.38 -23.60 34.13
CA GLY A 31 -0.20 -23.99 35.44
C GLY A 31 -0.60 -22.81 36.37
N THR A 32 -1.60 -22.85 37.25
CA THR A 32 -2.45 -23.92 37.83
C THR A 32 -3.61 -23.22 38.58
N ALA A 33 -4.82 -23.77 38.56
CA ALA A 33 -5.97 -23.35 39.41
C ALA A 33 -6.02 -24.19 40.71
N PRO A 34 -6.95 -23.98 41.69
CA PRO A 34 -7.61 -22.78 42.24
C PRO A 34 -7.45 -22.72 43.80
N PRO A 35 -8.23 -21.90 44.57
CA PRO A 35 -9.51 -22.41 45.09
C PRO A 35 -10.68 -21.39 45.08
N THR A 36 -11.86 -21.95 45.35
CA THR A 36 -13.24 -21.44 45.29
C THR A 36 -13.62 -20.42 46.38
N SER A 37 -14.52 -19.47 46.07
CA SER A 37 -15.55 -19.02 47.03
C SER A 37 -16.75 -18.31 46.38
N SER A 38 -17.90 -18.95 46.54
CA SER A 38 -19.33 -18.62 46.49
C SER A 38 -19.83 -17.18 46.20
N ALA A 39 -20.63 -17.05 45.13
CA ALA A 39 -21.76 -16.09 45.03
C ALA A 39 -22.92 -16.70 44.18
N PRO A 40 -24.21 -16.43 44.49
CA PRO A 40 -25.40 -17.13 43.98
C PRO A 40 -25.82 -16.77 42.53
N PRO A 41 -26.71 -17.57 41.87
CA PRO A 41 -26.96 -17.51 40.42
C PRO A 41 -27.92 -16.37 40.01
N VAL A 42 -27.63 -15.72 38.88
CA VAL A 42 -28.53 -14.77 38.19
C VAL A 42 -28.91 -15.40 36.83
N PRO A 43 -30.20 -15.42 36.44
CA PRO A 43 -30.69 -16.23 35.33
C PRO A 43 -30.48 -15.60 33.94
N GLU A 44 -30.52 -16.48 32.94
CA GLU A 44 -30.40 -16.30 31.48
C GLU A 44 -31.03 -15.02 30.89
N GLY A 45 -30.25 -14.38 30.02
CA GLY A 45 -30.72 -13.50 28.95
C GLY A 45 -29.78 -13.62 27.75
N GLY A 46 -30.28 -14.17 26.63
CA GLY A 46 -29.53 -14.36 25.37
C GLY A 46 -28.92 -13.05 24.85
N THR A 47 -27.96 -13.05 23.92
CA THR A 47 -27.91 -13.78 22.64
C THR A 47 -26.49 -13.61 22.01
N PRO A 48 -26.21 -14.18 20.83
CA PRO A 48 -25.04 -15.01 20.52
C PRO A 48 -23.75 -14.24 20.14
N ASP A 49 -22.67 -15.02 20.03
CA ASP A 49 -21.37 -14.69 19.45
C ASP A 49 -21.38 -13.57 18.40
N ASN A 50 -20.52 -12.57 18.59
CA ASN A 50 -20.09 -11.70 17.49
C ASN A 50 -18.57 -11.70 17.37
N ASN A 51 -17.99 -12.89 17.38
CA ASN A 51 -16.62 -13.16 16.94
C ASN A 51 -16.58 -13.58 15.46
N THR A 52 -17.57 -13.16 14.65
CA THR A 52 -17.40 -13.18 13.20
C THR A 52 -16.34 -12.11 12.88
N PRO A 53 -15.22 -12.46 12.23
CA PRO A 53 -14.34 -11.46 11.69
C PRO A 53 -15.18 -10.57 10.79
N SER A 54 -15.24 -9.27 11.09
CA SER A 54 -15.77 -8.28 10.16
C SER A 54 -14.88 -8.32 8.93
N THR A 55 -15.18 -9.18 7.97
CA THR A 55 -14.44 -9.23 6.72
C THR A 55 -14.76 -7.97 5.95
N ASN A 56 -13.76 -7.13 5.73
CA ASN A 56 -13.91 -5.97 4.88
C ASN A 56 -14.47 -6.41 3.51
N GLN A 57 -15.60 -5.85 3.08
CA GLN A 57 -16.24 -6.23 1.82
C GLN A 57 -15.34 -6.02 0.58
N PHE A 58 -14.33 -5.17 0.70
CA PHE A 58 -13.34 -4.89 -0.33
C PHE A 58 -12.08 -5.76 -0.20
N ALA A 59 -12.02 -6.69 0.75
CA ALA A 59 -10.88 -7.58 0.90
C ALA A 59 -10.64 -8.41 -0.37
N GLY A 60 -9.39 -8.51 -0.80
CA GLY A 60 -8.96 -9.21 -2.01
C GLY A 60 -7.78 -8.54 -2.71
N THR A 61 -7.38 -9.13 -3.83
CA THR A 61 -6.30 -8.62 -4.69
C THR A 61 -6.89 -8.01 -5.94
N TYR A 62 -6.46 -6.80 -6.26
CA TYR A 62 -6.84 -6.04 -7.43
C TYR A 62 -5.61 -5.88 -8.31
N SER A 63 -5.72 -6.25 -9.59
CA SER A 63 -4.63 -6.16 -10.54
C SER A 63 -5.02 -5.28 -11.73
N GLY A 64 -4.07 -4.52 -12.25
CA GLY A 64 -4.25 -3.67 -13.40
C GLY A 64 -2.99 -2.92 -13.78
N THR A 65 -3.14 -1.66 -14.19
CA THR A 65 -2.04 -0.87 -14.70
C THR A 65 -1.99 0.52 -14.08
N VAL A 66 -0.78 1.05 -13.98
CA VAL A 66 -0.48 2.44 -13.66
C VAL A 66 0.14 3.08 -14.90
N LYS A 67 -0.35 4.25 -15.26
CA LYS A 67 0.29 5.15 -16.22
C LYS A 67 0.86 6.33 -15.46
N TYR A 68 2.15 6.59 -15.63
CA TYR A 68 2.83 7.68 -14.94
C TYR A 68 3.62 8.56 -15.91
N THR A 69 3.88 9.79 -15.48
CA THR A 69 4.60 10.80 -16.22
C THR A 69 5.67 11.39 -15.32
N VAL A 70 6.90 11.46 -15.84
CA VAL A 70 8.03 12.14 -15.21
C VAL A 70 8.42 13.32 -16.09
N SER A 71 8.51 14.52 -15.51
CA SER A 71 8.88 15.73 -16.23
C SER A 71 9.94 16.52 -15.50
N GLY A 72 10.84 17.17 -16.23
CA GLY A 72 11.87 18.04 -15.66
C GLY A 72 12.74 18.62 -16.77
N LEU A 73 13.33 19.80 -16.56
CA LEU A 73 14.21 20.46 -17.54
C LEU A 73 13.58 20.63 -18.94
N GLY A 74 12.26 20.81 -19.01
CA GLY A 74 11.51 20.97 -20.26
C GLY A 74 11.32 19.68 -21.07
N ILE A 75 11.67 18.51 -20.52
CA ILE A 75 11.38 17.20 -21.09
C ILE A 75 10.33 16.48 -20.25
N SER A 76 9.46 15.69 -20.91
CA SER A 76 8.43 14.88 -20.26
C SER A 76 8.38 13.49 -20.90
N THR A 77 8.41 12.46 -20.07
CA THR A 77 8.32 11.06 -20.48
C THR A 77 7.16 10.40 -19.76
N SER A 78 6.43 9.52 -20.44
CA SER A 78 5.37 8.72 -19.81
C SER A 78 5.60 7.25 -20.07
N ASP A 79 5.25 6.43 -19.09
CA ASP A 79 5.36 4.98 -19.18
C ASP A 79 4.14 4.32 -18.52
N THR A 80 4.02 2.99 -18.68
CA THR A 80 2.95 2.19 -18.10
C THR A 80 3.51 0.90 -17.50
N ASP A 81 3.13 0.62 -16.26
CA ASP A 81 3.55 -0.57 -15.53
C ASP A 81 2.34 -1.31 -14.94
N SER A 82 2.57 -2.55 -14.53
CA SER A 82 1.67 -3.35 -13.72
C SER A 82 1.46 -2.72 -12.34
N PHE A 83 0.21 -2.79 -11.86
CA PHE A 83 -0.18 -2.22 -10.58
C PHE A 83 -1.07 -3.22 -9.83
N THR A 84 -0.74 -3.47 -8.57
CA THR A 84 -1.47 -4.38 -7.69
C THR A 84 -1.83 -3.70 -6.39
N VAL A 85 -3.09 -3.83 -5.97
CA VAL A 85 -3.56 -3.39 -4.65
C VAL A 85 -4.13 -4.61 -3.93
N THR A 86 -3.68 -4.85 -2.71
CA THR A 86 -4.23 -5.87 -1.84
C THR A 86 -4.89 -5.22 -0.65
N ILE A 87 -6.13 -5.61 -0.38
CA ILE A 87 -6.89 -5.19 0.80
C ILE A 87 -7.08 -6.43 1.66
N ASP A 88 -6.63 -6.39 2.92
CA ASP A 88 -6.85 -7.49 3.86
C ASP A 88 -8.26 -7.46 4.48
N GLU A 89 -8.61 -8.51 5.23
CA GLU A 89 -9.91 -8.61 5.91
C GLU A 89 -10.13 -7.49 6.94
N ASN A 90 -9.06 -6.86 7.44
CA ASN A 90 -9.10 -5.75 8.40
C ASN A 90 -9.12 -4.36 7.71
N GLY A 91 -9.13 -4.32 6.36
CA GLY A 91 -9.09 -3.11 5.57
C GLY A 91 -7.71 -2.44 5.47
N LYS A 92 -6.62 -3.14 5.80
CA LYS A 92 -5.25 -2.67 5.50
C LYS A 92 -5.01 -2.75 4.01
N VAL A 93 -4.36 -1.73 3.47
CA VAL A 93 -4.06 -1.60 2.05
C VAL A 93 -2.57 -1.78 1.82
N SER A 94 -2.23 -2.64 0.87
CA SER A 94 -0.89 -2.82 0.33
C SER A 94 -0.89 -2.48 -1.16
N VAL A 95 0.10 -1.71 -1.60
CA VAL A 95 0.29 -1.31 -2.99
C VAL A 95 1.61 -1.92 -3.48
N ASN A 96 1.55 -2.70 -4.55
CA ASN A 96 2.68 -3.46 -5.12
C ASN A 96 3.50 -4.24 -4.06
N GLY A 97 2.82 -4.80 -3.06
CA GLY A 97 3.45 -5.59 -2.00
C GLY A 97 4.01 -4.79 -0.83
N THR A 98 3.93 -3.45 -0.86
CA THR A 98 4.28 -2.60 0.29
C THR A 98 3.03 -2.16 1.04
N TYR A 99 2.97 -2.49 2.34
CA TYR A 99 1.88 -2.07 3.23
C TYR A 99 1.96 -0.57 3.48
N ALA A 100 0.85 0.11 3.26
CA ALA A 100 0.93 1.50 2.89
C ALA A 100 -0.24 2.35 3.45
N GLY A 101 -1.31 1.73 3.96
CA GLY A 101 -2.38 2.47 4.60
C GLY A 101 -3.54 1.62 5.08
N LYS A 102 -4.66 2.30 5.37
CA LYS A 102 -5.93 1.68 5.75
C LYS A 102 -7.06 2.32 4.95
N LEU A 103 -8.07 1.52 4.61
CA LEU A 103 -9.29 2.02 4.00
C LEU A 103 -10.05 2.93 4.97
N SER A 104 -10.49 4.07 4.44
CA SER A 104 -11.52 4.92 5.00
C SER A 104 -12.77 4.78 4.12
N SER A 105 -13.73 3.98 4.61
CA SER A 105 -14.92 3.56 3.86
C SER A 105 -14.55 2.84 2.55
N ASN A 106 -14.63 3.54 1.41
CA ASN A 106 -14.33 3.02 0.07
C ASN A 106 -13.14 3.74 -0.57
N SER A 107 -12.28 4.38 0.21
CA SER A 107 -11.13 5.14 -0.31
C SER A 107 -9.90 4.91 0.56
N PHE A 108 -8.72 5.15 -0.01
CA PHE A 108 -7.48 5.17 0.72
C PHE A 108 -6.58 6.31 0.23
N SER A 109 -5.76 6.81 1.14
CA SER A 109 -4.68 7.75 0.87
C SER A 109 -3.44 7.21 1.56
N ILE A 110 -2.36 7.16 0.80
CA ILE A 110 -1.08 6.60 1.22
C ILE A 110 -0.04 7.67 0.89
N SER A 111 0.91 7.90 1.79
CA SER A 111 2.04 8.78 1.52
C SER A 111 3.30 8.15 2.09
N GLU A 112 4.26 7.86 1.22
CA GLU A 112 5.49 7.17 1.57
C GLU A 112 6.70 7.92 1.02
N THR A 113 7.77 7.98 1.81
CA THR A 113 9.04 8.58 1.39
C THR A 113 9.99 7.48 0.99
N GLY A 114 10.57 7.60 -0.21
CA GLY A 114 11.45 6.59 -0.77
C GLY A 114 12.66 7.19 -1.46
N THR A 115 13.64 6.32 -1.68
CA THR A 115 14.83 6.61 -2.46
C THR A 115 15.06 5.46 -3.42
N GLU A 116 15.33 5.77 -4.69
CA GLU A 116 15.56 4.81 -5.77
C GLU A 116 16.79 5.27 -6.57
N THR A 117 17.55 4.35 -7.16
CA THR A 117 18.71 4.69 -7.99
C THR A 117 18.55 4.10 -9.38
N VAL A 118 18.20 4.97 -10.33
CA VAL A 118 18.00 4.59 -11.74
C VAL A 118 19.19 5.07 -12.56
N SER A 119 19.85 4.15 -13.25
CA SER A 119 20.98 4.47 -14.15
C SER A 119 22.10 5.30 -13.47
N GLY A 120 22.33 5.09 -12.17
CA GLY A 120 23.34 5.79 -11.38
C GLY A 120 22.92 7.16 -10.85
N VAL A 121 21.67 7.58 -11.06
CA VAL A 121 21.07 8.77 -10.46
C VAL A 121 20.16 8.35 -9.32
N THR A 122 20.47 8.82 -8.11
CA THR A 122 19.61 8.60 -6.95
C THR A 122 18.50 9.65 -6.92
N CYS A 123 17.26 9.18 -7.00
CA CYS A 123 16.04 9.95 -6.86
C CYS A 123 15.43 9.71 -5.48
N SER A 124 15.04 10.78 -4.78
CA SER A 124 14.38 10.69 -3.49
C SER A 124 13.18 11.63 -3.41
N GLY A 125 12.17 11.24 -2.65
CA GLY A 125 11.00 12.09 -2.43
C GLY A 125 9.85 11.36 -1.77
N THR A 126 8.80 12.11 -1.48
CA THR A 126 7.55 11.56 -0.94
C THR A 126 6.55 11.39 -2.07
N ILE A 127 6.07 10.16 -2.25
CA ILE A 127 5.03 9.81 -3.23
C ILE A 127 3.74 9.56 -2.47
N SER A 128 2.66 10.18 -2.94
CA SER A 128 1.32 9.89 -2.42
C SER A 128 0.50 9.11 -3.44
N VAL A 129 -0.34 8.21 -2.95
CA VAL A 129 -1.25 7.39 -3.75
C VAL A 129 -2.64 7.51 -3.17
N ASN A 130 -3.56 7.98 -4.00
CA ASN A 130 -4.96 8.14 -3.63
C ASN A 130 -5.80 7.19 -4.47
N GLY A 131 -6.61 6.36 -3.81
CA GLY A 131 -7.46 5.38 -4.48
C GLY A 131 -8.89 5.42 -3.96
N SER A 132 -9.82 5.06 -4.83
CA SER A 132 -11.24 4.88 -4.53
C SER A 132 -11.73 3.56 -5.11
N ILE A 133 -12.67 2.93 -4.41
CA ILE A 133 -13.22 1.63 -4.74
C ILE A 133 -14.67 1.81 -5.15
N SER A 134 -15.01 1.26 -6.32
CA SER A 134 -16.37 1.19 -6.84
C SER A 134 -16.62 -0.22 -7.38
N GLY A 135 -17.43 -1.00 -6.65
CA GLY A 135 -17.66 -2.40 -6.95
C GLY A 135 -16.36 -3.22 -6.89
N SER A 136 -16.03 -3.88 -8.00
CA SER A 136 -14.81 -4.68 -8.15
C SER A 136 -13.62 -3.90 -8.71
N THR A 137 -13.69 -2.57 -8.80
CA THR A 137 -12.64 -1.75 -9.40
C THR A 137 -12.08 -0.76 -8.39
N ILE A 138 -10.76 -0.62 -8.39
CA ILE A 138 -10.04 0.46 -7.73
C ILE A 138 -9.49 1.38 -8.81
N SER A 139 -9.76 2.66 -8.68
CA SER A 139 -9.19 3.70 -9.54
C SER A 139 -8.61 4.80 -8.67
N GLY A 140 -7.52 5.40 -9.14
CA GLY A 140 -6.81 6.38 -8.36
C GLY A 140 -5.70 7.08 -9.11
N ALA A 141 -4.95 7.89 -8.37
CA ALA A 141 -3.89 8.71 -8.91
C ALA A 141 -2.72 8.84 -7.95
N PHE A 142 -1.57 9.11 -8.56
CA PHE A 142 -0.41 9.68 -7.92
C PHE A 142 -0.47 11.18 -8.19
N PRO A 143 -0.85 12.01 -7.20
CA PRO A 143 -0.82 13.46 -7.35
C PRO A 143 0.57 13.93 -7.78
N PRO A 144 0.68 15.07 -8.48
CA PRO A 144 1.99 15.65 -8.80
C PRO A 144 2.85 15.81 -7.55
N THR A 145 4.05 15.22 -7.57
CA THR A 145 5.08 15.37 -6.52
C THR A 145 6.42 15.70 -7.15
N THR A 146 7.28 16.39 -6.39
CA THR A 146 8.66 16.65 -6.81
C THR A 146 9.59 15.61 -6.19
N LEU A 147 10.42 15.00 -7.02
CA LEU A 147 11.51 14.10 -6.65
C LEU A 147 12.84 14.84 -6.86
N ASP A 148 13.76 14.73 -5.91
CA ASP A 148 15.14 15.19 -6.08
C ASP A 148 15.98 14.06 -6.65
N CYS A 149 16.43 14.21 -7.90
CA CYS A 149 17.24 13.23 -8.62
C CYS A 149 18.66 13.78 -8.83
N GLY A 150 19.54 13.53 -7.86
CA GLY A 150 20.92 14.04 -7.89
C GLY A 150 21.00 15.57 -7.92
N GLY A 151 20.11 16.26 -7.18
CA GLY A 151 20.03 17.72 -7.16
C GLY A 151 19.19 18.34 -8.29
N LEU A 152 18.56 17.52 -9.14
CA LEU A 152 17.62 17.97 -10.17
C LEU A 152 16.19 17.69 -9.73
N PRO A 153 15.33 18.72 -9.59
CA PRO A 153 13.92 18.51 -9.28
C PRO A 153 13.19 17.95 -10.52
N LEU A 154 12.57 16.79 -10.36
CA LEU A 154 11.69 16.16 -11.35
C LEU A 154 10.27 16.08 -10.81
N GLU A 155 9.27 16.36 -11.62
CA GLU A 155 7.86 16.15 -11.30
C GLU A 155 7.43 14.75 -11.70
N PHE A 156 6.80 14.03 -10.76
CA PHE A 156 6.20 12.72 -10.96
C PHE A 156 4.69 12.81 -10.73
N SER A 157 3.91 12.18 -11.61
CA SER A 157 2.46 12.04 -11.44
C SER A 157 1.95 10.81 -12.18
N GLY A 158 0.74 10.37 -11.89
CA GLY A 158 0.18 9.21 -12.58
C GLY A 158 -1.27 8.89 -12.21
N SER A 159 -1.82 7.91 -12.91
CA SER A 159 -3.17 7.38 -12.69
C SER A 159 -3.14 5.87 -12.81
N PHE A 160 -3.95 5.18 -12.03
CA PHE A 160 -4.05 3.73 -12.08
C PHE A 160 -5.49 3.25 -12.08
N SER A 161 -5.68 2.05 -12.60
CA SER A 161 -6.94 1.31 -12.50
C SER A 161 -6.63 -0.17 -12.34
N ALA A 162 -7.29 -0.81 -11.37
CA ALA A 162 -7.13 -2.22 -11.06
C ALA A 162 -8.49 -2.87 -10.79
N THR A 163 -8.64 -4.12 -11.19
CA THR A 163 -9.88 -4.88 -11.02
C THR A 163 -9.62 -6.07 -10.10
N LYS A 164 -10.59 -6.40 -9.26
CA LYS A 164 -10.55 -7.53 -8.33
C LYS A 164 -10.43 -8.82 -9.13
N ASN A 165 -9.46 -9.66 -8.77
CA ASN A 165 -9.28 -11.01 -9.31
C ASN A 165 -10.24 -12.00 -8.67
#